data_AF-A0AAE3PLB7-F1
#
_entry.id   AF-A0AAE3PLB7-F1
#
_cell.length_a   1.000
_cell.length_b   1.000
_cell.length_c   1.000
_cell.angle_alpha   90.00
_cell.angle_beta   90.00
_cell.angle_gamma   90.00
#
_symmetry.space_group_name_H-M   'P 1'
#
loop_
_entity.id
_entity.type
_entity.pdbx_description
1 polymer ?
#
loop_
_entity_poly.entity_id
_entity_poly.type
_entity_poly.pdbx_seq_one_letter_code
_entity_poly.pdbx_strand_id
1 'polypeptide(L)'
;MGLHGELRDAVENGRDEVVQVLASYKAVPVEVEDSGVETADLLGGGSDTPDFELEKRGVEESEDDHLVDRQTRKLVVEALGVDSSEECEQVVEELERHDDWGAKA
;
A
#
# COMPACT_ATOMS: atom_id res chain seq x y z
N MET A 1 13.53 -5.64 12.58
CA MET A 1 12.88 -4.36 12.27
C MET A 1 11.46 -4.71 11.84
N GLY A 2 10.45 -3.91 12.17
CA GLY A 2 9.07 -4.17 11.70
C GLY A 2 8.85 -3.59 10.30
N LEU A 3 7.80 -4.03 9.61
CA LEU A 3 7.41 -3.56 8.27
C LEU A 3 7.43 -2.03 8.16
N HIS A 4 6.84 -1.32 9.12
CA HIS A 4 6.83 0.14 9.17
C HIS A 4 8.24 0.77 9.11
N GLY A 5 9.18 0.24 9.88
CA GLY A 5 10.55 0.78 9.92
C GLY A 5 11.33 0.51 8.64
N GLU A 6 11.11 -0.65 8.00
CA GLU A 6 11.75 -0.98 6.73
C GLU A 6 11.14 -0.21 5.57
N LEU A 7 9.82 0.00 5.53
CA LEU A 7 9.16 0.81 4.50
C LEU A 7 9.61 2.26 4.52
N ARG A 8 9.81 2.83 5.72
CA ARG A 8 10.30 4.21 5.83
C ARG A 8 11.68 4.36 5.20
N ASP A 9 12.60 3.44 5.49
CA ASP A 9 13.94 3.45 4.90
C ASP A 9 13.85 3.17 3.39
N ALA A 10 13.01 2.22 2.98
CA ALA A 10 12.81 1.86 1.58
C ALA A 10 12.31 3.04 0.73
N VAL A 11 11.37 3.85 1.22
CA VAL A 11 10.91 5.06 0.53
C VAL A 11 12.06 6.04 0.28
N GLU A 12 13.02 6.15 1.22
CA GLU A 12 14.20 7.01 1.05
C GLU A 12 15.18 6.45 0.00
N ASN A 13 15.17 5.13 -0.23
CA ASN A 13 16.01 4.45 -1.22
C ASN A 13 15.35 4.33 -2.62
N GLY A 14 14.03 4.39 -2.70
CA GLY A 14 13.26 4.39 -3.95
C GLY A 14 12.31 3.20 -4.12
N ARG A 15 11.61 3.17 -5.27
CA ARG A 15 10.54 2.19 -5.56
C ARG A 15 10.99 0.75 -5.43
N ASP A 16 12.14 0.37 -5.99
CA ASP A 16 12.61 -1.01 -5.99
C ASP A 16 12.75 -1.59 -4.56
N GLU A 17 13.27 -0.78 -3.63
CA GLU A 17 13.40 -1.21 -2.23
C GLU A 17 12.02 -1.32 -1.55
N VAL A 18 11.09 -0.42 -1.89
CA VAL A 18 9.70 -0.50 -1.40
C VAL A 18 9.03 -1.78 -1.87
N VAL A 19 9.17 -2.13 -3.15
CA VAL A 19 8.65 -3.37 -3.74
C VAL A 19 9.24 -4.60 -3.03
N GLN A 20 10.56 -4.62 -2.84
CA GLN A 20 11.24 -5.73 -2.18
C GLN A 20 10.77 -5.92 -0.73
N VAL A 21 10.61 -4.84 0.04
CA VAL A 21 10.11 -4.89 1.42
C VAL A 21 8.67 -5.37 1.45
N LEU A 22 7.78 -4.77 0.64
CA LEU A 22 6.37 -5.17 0.56
C LEU A 22 6.23 -6.66 0.20
N ALA A 23 6.96 -7.12 -0.82
CA ALA A 23 6.95 -8.51 -1.24
C ALA A 23 7.44 -9.45 -0.12
N SER A 24 8.55 -9.09 0.56
CA SER A 24 9.09 -9.86 1.68
C SER A 24 8.05 -10.11 2.77
N TYR A 25 7.22 -9.11 3.06
CA TYR A 25 6.18 -9.18 4.08
C TYR A 25 4.82 -9.67 3.58
N LYS A 26 4.67 -9.97 2.28
CA LYS A 26 3.38 -10.20 1.61
C LYS A 26 2.38 -9.06 1.81
N ALA A 27 2.88 -7.84 1.93
CA ALA A 27 2.05 -6.65 2.07
C ALA A 27 1.75 -6.10 0.67
N VAL A 28 0.49 -5.85 0.37
CA VAL A 28 0.04 -5.32 -0.93
C VAL A 28 -0.84 -4.10 -0.72
N PRO A 29 -0.74 -3.09 -1.60
CA PRO A 29 -1.69 -2.00 -1.59
C PRO A 29 -3.07 -2.53 -2.04
N VAL A 30 -4.11 -2.12 -1.33
CA VAL A 30 -5.50 -2.38 -1.65
C VAL A 30 -6.24 -1.06 -1.67
N GLU A 31 -7.05 -0.83 -2.69
CA GLU A 31 -7.92 0.34 -2.71
C GLU A 31 -8.95 0.20 -1.59
N VAL A 32 -9.05 1.22 -0.75
CA VAL A 32 -10.13 1.29 0.23
C VAL A 32 -11.32 1.87 -0.50
N GLU A 33 -12.19 1.01 -1.01
CA GLU A 33 -13.53 1.43 -1.41
C GLU A 33 -14.23 1.92 -0.13
N ASP A 34 -14.33 3.25 0.03
CA ASP A 34 -15.15 3.88 1.07
C ASP A 34 -16.59 3.43 0.83
N SER A 35 -16.92 2.26 1.38
CA SER A 35 -18.18 1.56 1.20
C SER A 35 -19.26 2.36 1.90
N GLY A 36 -19.76 3.39 1.24
CA GLY A 36 -21.05 4.00 1.55
C GLY A 36 -21.03 5.46 1.99
N VAL A 37 -20.33 6.36 1.29
CA VAL A 37 -20.78 7.77 1.26
C VAL A 37 -20.91 8.26 -0.18
N GLU A 38 -22.04 7.92 -0.80
CA GLU A 38 -22.68 8.87 -1.70
C GLU A 38 -22.79 10.21 -0.96
N THR A 39 -22.39 11.31 -1.62
CA THR A 39 -22.45 12.72 -1.19
C THR A 39 -21.19 13.32 -0.57
N ALA A 40 -20.34 13.91 -1.41
CA ALA A 40 -19.82 15.26 -1.17
C ALA A 40 -19.23 15.90 -2.43
N ASP A 41 -20.05 16.05 -3.47
CA ASP A 41 -19.92 17.17 -4.42
C ASP A 41 -20.23 18.50 -3.69
N LEU A 42 -19.49 18.85 -2.62
CA LEU A 42 -19.78 20.03 -1.80
C LEU A 42 -18.58 20.73 -1.14
N LEU A 43 -17.35 20.22 -1.26
CA LEU A 43 -16.15 20.92 -0.78
C LEU A 43 -15.01 20.74 -1.78
N GLY A 44 -15.09 21.46 -2.90
CA GLY A 44 -14.07 21.45 -3.93
C GLY A 44 -12.67 21.62 -3.36
N GLY A 45 -11.80 20.65 -3.59
CA GLY A 45 -10.38 20.75 -3.26
C GLY A 45 -9.69 19.51 -2.68
N GLY A 46 -10.32 18.34 -2.66
CA GLY A 46 -9.61 17.08 -2.39
C GLY A 46 -9.23 16.44 -3.72
N SER A 47 -7.93 16.35 -4.02
CA SER A 47 -7.44 15.62 -5.19
C SER A 47 -8.13 14.26 -5.28
N ASP A 48 -8.64 13.89 -6.47
CA ASP A 48 -9.16 12.56 -6.86
C ASP A 48 -8.11 11.43 -6.73
N THR A 49 -7.31 11.42 -5.67
CA THR A 49 -6.35 10.36 -5.39
C THR A 49 -7.06 9.33 -4.51
N PRO A 50 -7.33 8.11 -5.02
CA PRO A 50 -7.91 7.04 -4.22
C PRO A 50 -7.10 6.80 -2.93
N ASP A 51 -7.78 6.48 -1.82
CA ASP A 51 -7.10 6.09 -0.57
C ASP A 51 -6.75 4.61 -0.67
N PHE A 52 -5.48 4.29 -0.47
CA PHE A 52 -4.98 2.91 -0.51
C PHE A 52 -4.57 2.48 0.89
N GLU A 53 -4.97 1.29 1.30
CA GLU A 53 -4.51 0.59 2.49
C GLU A 53 -3.41 -0.43 2.15
N LEU A 54 -2.61 -0.86 3.13
CA LEU A 54 -1.71 -2.00 2.96
C LEU A 54 -2.31 -3.20 3.69
N GLU A 55 -2.55 -4.29 2.96
CA GLU A 55 -3.04 -5.54 3.50
C GLU A 55 -1.97 -6.63 3.42
N LYS A 56 -1.87 -7.46 4.47
CA LYS A 56 -0.96 -8.62 4.46
C LYS A 56 -1.68 -9.85 3.91
N ARG A 57 -1.29 -10.31 2.73
CA ARG A 57 -1.82 -11.53 2.11
C ARG A 57 -1.38 -12.78 2.86
N GLY A 58 -2.34 -13.64 3.21
CA GLY A 58 -2.10 -14.97 3.78
C GLY A 58 -2.09 -15.04 5.31
N VAL A 59 -2.49 -13.97 5.99
CA VAL A 59 -2.84 -13.98 7.41
C VAL A 59 -4.33 -13.61 7.50
N GLU A 60 -5.09 -14.30 8.36
CA GLU A 60 -6.50 -13.96 8.60
C GLU A 60 -6.59 -12.47 8.98
N GLU A 61 -7.37 -11.73 8.20
CA GLU A 61 -7.57 -10.29 8.28
C GLU A 61 -7.75 -9.87 9.74
N SER A 62 -6.79 -9.13 10.28
CA SER A 62 -6.98 -8.48 11.58
C SER A 62 -7.57 -7.11 11.29
N GLU A 63 -8.90 -7.03 11.38
CA GLU A 63 -9.79 -5.91 11.02
C GLU A 63 -9.43 -4.52 11.62
N ASP A 64 -8.36 -4.40 12.41
CA ASP A 64 -7.98 -3.16 13.09
C ASP A 64 -6.45 -2.86 13.10
N ASP A 65 -5.60 -3.70 12.48
CA ASP A 65 -4.13 -3.50 12.52
C ASP A 65 -3.64 -2.87 11.21
N HIS A 66 -3.76 -1.54 11.11
CA HIS A 66 -3.08 -0.80 10.05
C HIS A 66 -1.58 -1.09 10.11
N LEU A 67 -1.07 -1.82 9.11
CA LEU A 67 0.33 -2.27 9.04
C LEU A 67 1.35 -1.13 9.18
N VAL A 68 0.94 0.06 8.74
CA VAL A 68 1.69 1.31 8.84
C VAL A 68 0.74 2.48 9.07
N ASP A 69 1.27 3.56 9.63
CA ASP A 69 0.53 4.80 9.80
C ASP A 69 0.28 5.53 8.46
N ARG A 70 -0.74 6.39 8.44
CA ARG A 70 -1.24 7.10 7.25
C ARG A 70 -0.15 7.86 6.48
N GLN A 71 0.83 8.43 7.18
CA GLN A 71 1.93 9.16 6.54
C GLN A 71 2.83 8.21 5.74
N THR A 72 3.26 7.11 6.35
CA THR A 72 4.10 6.11 5.69
C THR A 72 3.36 5.47 4.51
N ARG A 73 2.08 5.20 4.69
CA ARG A 73 1.21 4.68 3.63
C ARG A 73 1.18 5.58 2.39
N LYS A 74 0.96 6.88 2.59
CA LYS A 74 0.95 7.85 1.50
C LYS A 74 2.29 7.90 0.78
N LEU A 75 3.38 7.93 1.53
CA LEU A 75 4.73 7.90 0.97
C LEU A 75 5.02 6.64 0.16
N VAL A 76 4.54 5.48 0.62
CA VAL A 76 4.67 4.21 -0.08
C VAL A 76 3.88 4.22 -1.38
N VAL A 77 2.62 4.66 -1.36
CA VAL A 77 1.78 4.80 -2.58
C VAL A 77 2.43 5.75 -3.59
N GLU A 78 2.92 6.90 -3.12
CA GLU A 78 3.64 7.88 -3.95
C GLU A 78 4.94 7.28 -4.52
N ALA A 79 5.68 6.49 -3.73
CA ALA A 79 6.91 5.83 -4.18
C ALA A 79 6.66 4.68 -5.16
N LEU A 80 5.55 3.95 -5.01
CA LEU A 80 5.09 2.94 -5.94
C LEU A 80 4.62 3.55 -7.26
N GLY A 81 4.26 4.84 -7.24
CA GLY A 81 3.70 5.54 -8.40
C GLY A 81 2.31 5.02 -8.72
N VAL A 82 1.50 4.73 -7.69
CA VAL A 82 0.11 4.31 -7.86
C VAL A 82 -0.77 5.53 -7.72
N ASP A 83 -1.37 5.97 -8.82
CA ASP A 83 -2.37 7.04 -8.81
C ASP A 83 -3.79 6.58 -9.14
N SER A 84 -3.93 5.32 -9.58
CA SER A 84 -5.18 4.74 -10.06
C SER A 84 -5.31 3.27 -9.61
N SER A 85 -6.55 2.76 -9.51
CA SER A 85 -6.82 1.35 -9.14
C SER A 85 -6.14 0.37 -10.10
N GLU A 86 -6.12 0.68 -11.40
CA GLU A 86 -5.45 -0.14 -12.43
C GLU A 86 -3.92 -0.23 -12.21
N GLU A 87 -3.30 0.83 -11.70
CA GLU A 87 -1.87 0.81 -11.35
C GLU A 87 -1.62 0.06 -10.04
N CYS A 88 -2.55 0.16 -9.09
CA CYS A 88 -2.52 -0.62 -7.87
C CYS A 88 -2.52 -2.11 -8.20
N GLU A 89 -3.42 -2.57 -9.07
CA GLU A 89 -3.48 -3.96 -9.52
C GLU A 89 -2.17 -4.41 -10.17
N GLN A 90 -1.58 -3.59 -11.04
CA GLN A 90 -0.28 -3.89 -11.67
C GLN A 90 0.84 -4.03 -10.64
N VAL A 91 0.87 -3.16 -9.62
CA VAL A 91 1.85 -3.23 -8.54
C VAL A 91 1.62 -4.46 -7.66
N VAL A 92 0.37 -4.81 -7.37
CA VAL A 92 0.02 -6.04 -6.64
C VAL A 92 0.55 -7.27 -7.39
N GLU A 93 0.28 -7.35 -8.69
CA GLU A 93 0.79 -8.44 -9.53
C GLU A 93 2.33 -8.48 -9.57
N GLU A 94 3.00 -7.32 -9.59
CA GLU A 94 4.46 -7.23 -9.53
C GLU A 94 5.00 -7.77 -8.20
N LEU A 95 4.39 -7.37 -7.08
CA LEU A 95 4.76 -7.82 -5.73
C LEU A 95 4.58 -9.33 -5.58
N GLU A 96 3.44 -9.88 -6.01
CA GLU A 96 3.14 -11.31 -5.89
C GLU A 96 4.07 -12.18 -6.76
N ARG A 97 4.64 -11.60 -7.82
CA ARG A 97 5.60 -12.28 -8.71
C ARG A 97 7.06 -12.05 -8.33
N HIS A 98 7.32 -11.22 -7.33
CA HIS A 98 8.67 -10.92 -6.87
C HIS A 98 9.32 -12.13 -6.21
N ASP A 99 10.62 -12.35 -6.44
CA ASP A 99 11.36 -13.51 -5.93
C ASP A 99 11.36 -13.59 -4.38
N ASP A 100 11.39 -12.43 -3.73
CA ASP A 100 11.32 -12.30 -2.27
C ASP A 100 9.91 -12.46 -1.67
N TRP A 101 8.89 -12.81 -2.46
CA TRP A 101 7.52 -12.91 -1.97
C TRP A 101 7.40 -13.87 -0.76
N GLY A 102 7.11 -13.30 0.41
CA GLY A 102 7.02 -14.06 1.65
C GLY A 102 8.32 -14.46 2.32
N ALA A 103 9.45 -13.86 1.96
CA ALA A 103 10.74 -14.14 2.58
C ALA A 103 10.79 -13.82 4.09
N LYS A 104 9.96 -12.87 4.55
CA LYS A 104 9.87 -12.40 5.95
C LYS A 104 8.48 -12.53 6.58
N ALA A 105 7.51 -13.11 5.85
CA ALA A 105 6.10 -13.13 6.22
C ALA A 105 5.72 -14.18 7.26
#